data_AF-A0A812XIV9-F1
#
_entry.id   AF-A0A812XIV9-F1
#
_cell.length_a   1.000
_cell.length_b   1.000
_cell.length_c   1.000
_cell.angle_alpha   90.00
_cell.angle_beta   90.00
_cell.angle_gamma   90.00
#
_symmetry.space_group_name_H-M   'P 1'
#
loop_
_entity.id
_entity.type
_entity.pdbx_description
1 polymer ?
#
loop_
_entity_poly.entity_id
_entity_poly.type
_entity_poly.pdbx_seq_one_letter_code
_entity_poly.pdbx_strand_id
1 'polypeptide(L)'
;MGAESNLLFTVGSVLYLIASSLSVIMWKDEQFGLAYLAALNHLGGQARGTSFMSNTPPESRTFSVRGIVFIHLYCIVSVVAVMNFCLALNHFMALPAVDTLARAGNEFLPFLWLHIVLLIHSAVVKTPKAQPFHAVLMAMRCVTVVIMIMAVATFIAGLMHPPPPPETFPPPPRLRAPWNRWSTNSDSPGPDFHDLLYPW
;
A
#
# COMPACT_ATOMS: atom_id res chain seq x y z
N MET A 1 11.09 -26.39 -9.88
CA MET A 1 10.70 -25.10 -10.49
C MET A 1 11.33 -23.94 -9.69
N GLY A 2 12.66 -23.83 -9.66
CA GLY A 2 13.33 -22.96 -8.66
C GLY A 2 14.15 -21.82 -9.25
N ALA A 3 15.18 -22.12 -10.05
CA ALA A 3 16.16 -21.11 -10.47
C ALA A 3 15.66 -20.19 -11.61
N GLU A 4 14.98 -20.75 -12.61
CA GLU A 4 14.51 -19.98 -13.78
C GLU A 4 13.42 -18.96 -13.42
N SER A 5 12.50 -19.33 -12.53
CA SER A 5 11.45 -18.43 -12.02
C SER A 5 12.05 -17.27 -11.22
N ASN A 6 13.07 -17.53 -10.40
CA ASN A 6 13.76 -16.51 -9.63
C ASN A 6 14.53 -15.53 -10.54
N LEU A 7 15.13 -16.03 -11.62
CA LEU A 7 15.85 -15.19 -12.59
C LEU A 7 14.88 -14.25 -13.34
N LEU A 8 13.77 -14.78 -13.87
CA LEU A 8 12.76 -13.97 -14.54
C LEU A 8 12.15 -12.92 -13.61
N PHE A 9 11.86 -13.29 -12.36
CA PHE A 9 11.36 -12.36 -11.35
C PHE A 9 12.37 -11.24 -11.05
N THR A 10 13.66 -11.57 -10.95
CA THR A 10 14.72 -10.59 -10.70
C THR A 10 14.86 -9.61 -11.85
N VAL A 11 14.92 -10.12 -13.10
CA VAL A 11 15.00 -9.27 -14.31
C VAL A 11 13.79 -8.36 -14.41
N GLY A 12 12.58 -8.89 -14.19
CA GLY A 12 11.35 -8.11 -14.19
C GLY A 12 11.33 -7.01 -13.12
N SER A 13 11.79 -7.31 -11.91
CA SER A 13 11.87 -6.35 -10.81
C SER A 13 12.86 -5.22 -11.10
N VAL A 14 14.02 -5.54 -11.68
CA VAL A 14 15.02 -4.53 -12.07
C VAL A 14 14.50 -3.65 -13.19
N LEU A 15 13.91 -4.22 -14.24
CA LEU A 15 13.32 -3.45 -15.34
C LEU A 15 12.18 -2.55 -14.84
N TYR A 16 11.33 -3.06 -13.95
CA TYR A 16 10.26 -2.28 -13.33
C TYR A 16 10.81 -1.11 -12.51
N LEU A 17 11.87 -1.34 -11.72
CA LEU A 17 12.52 -0.29 -10.93
C LEU A 17 13.12 0.80 -11.83
N ILE A 18 13.78 0.42 -12.93
CA ILE A 18 14.32 1.37 -13.91
C ILE A 18 13.19 2.16 -14.56
N ALA A 19 12.16 1.48 -15.07
CA ALA A 19 11.02 2.12 -15.71
C ALA A 19 10.30 3.11 -14.77
N SER A 20 10.05 2.69 -13.52
CA SER A 20 9.45 3.54 -12.50
C SER A 20 10.30 4.78 -12.20
N SER A 21 11.62 4.60 -12.08
CA SER A 21 12.56 5.71 -11.85
C SER A 21 12.57 6.70 -13.03
N LEU A 22 12.57 6.18 -14.26
CA LEU A 22 12.48 7.00 -15.48
C LEU A 22 11.15 7.75 -15.55
N SER A 23 10.02 7.11 -15.21
CA SER A 23 8.72 7.79 -15.16
C SER A 23 8.70 8.94 -14.15
N VAL A 24 9.33 8.78 -12.98
CA VAL A 24 9.47 9.88 -12.00
C VAL A 24 10.33 11.01 -12.54
N ILE A 25 11.42 10.70 -13.26
CA ILE A 25 12.27 11.71 -13.92
C ILE A 25 11.49 12.44 -15.02
N MET A 26 10.71 11.72 -15.84
CA MET A 26 9.88 12.33 -16.88
C MET A 26 8.77 13.21 -16.30
N TRP A 27 8.19 12.82 -15.16
CA TRP A 27 7.21 13.63 -14.45
C TRP A 27 7.82 14.97 -13.98
N LYS A 28 9.10 14.96 -13.60
CA LYS A 28 9.86 16.14 -13.16
C LYS A 28 10.05 17.20 -14.24
N ASP A 29 10.13 16.81 -15.51
CA ASP A 29 10.33 17.76 -16.62
C ASP A 29 9.01 18.33 -17.15
N GLU A 30 7.91 18.13 -16.42
CA GLU A 30 6.55 18.57 -16.78
C GLU A 30 6.11 18.13 -18.19
N GLN A 31 6.81 17.14 -18.78
CA GLN A 31 6.61 16.69 -20.15
C GLN A 31 5.22 16.06 -20.36
N PHE A 32 4.56 15.65 -19.27
CA PHE A 32 3.22 15.10 -19.29
C PHE A 32 2.23 16.05 -18.60
N GLY A 33 1.74 17.04 -19.34
CA GLY A 33 0.46 17.70 -19.05
C GLY A 33 0.52 19.22 -19.00
N LEU A 34 1.12 19.80 -17.96
CA LEU A 34 0.97 21.23 -17.67
C LEU A 34 1.96 22.12 -18.42
N ALA A 35 3.23 21.73 -18.59
CA ALA A 35 4.15 22.49 -19.45
C ALA A 35 3.76 22.37 -20.93
N TYR A 36 3.25 21.22 -21.37
CA TYR A 36 2.70 21.06 -22.71
C TYR A 36 1.47 21.96 -22.92
N LEU A 37 0.53 22.01 -21.98
CA LEU A 37 -0.62 22.93 -22.04
C LEU A 37 -0.20 24.40 -21.93
N ALA A 38 0.80 24.74 -21.11
CA ALA A 38 1.34 26.09 -21.00
C ALA A 38 2.08 26.54 -22.26
N ALA A 39 2.81 25.62 -22.91
CA ALA A 39 3.45 25.83 -24.21
C ALA A 39 2.40 25.97 -25.32
N LEU A 40 1.35 25.14 -25.33
CA LEU A 40 0.22 25.29 -26.24
C LEU A 40 -0.52 26.62 -26.04
N ASN A 41 -0.72 27.06 -24.80
CA ASN A 41 -1.33 28.36 -24.50
C ASN A 41 -0.45 29.53 -24.96
N HIS A 42 0.89 29.40 -24.89
CA HIS A 42 1.81 30.38 -25.46
C HIS A 42 1.75 30.42 -26.99
N LEU A 43 1.69 29.25 -27.65
CA LEU A 43 1.55 29.15 -29.10
C LEU A 43 0.19 29.69 -29.59
N GLY A 44 -0.89 29.48 -28.83
CA GLY A 44 -2.21 30.03 -29.11
C GLY A 44 -2.31 31.55 -28.88
N GLY A 45 -1.56 32.09 -27.91
CA GLY A 45 -1.51 33.52 -27.61
C GLY A 45 -0.67 34.34 -28.61
N GLN A 46 0.41 33.77 -29.15
CA GLN A 46 1.27 34.44 -30.14
C GLN A 46 0.60 34.71 -31.48
N ALA A 47 -0.51 34.02 -31.80
CA ALA A 47 -1.27 34.28 -33.02
C ALA A 47 -1.99 35.65 -33.01
N ARG A 48 -2.01 36.41 -31.89
CA ARG A 48 -2.85 37.61 -31.75
C ARG A 48 -2.14 38.95 -31.51
N GLY A 49 -0.81 39.03 -31.59
CA GLY A 49 -0.14 40.32 -31.79
C GLY A 49 1.13 40.55 -30.98
N THR A 50 2.24 40.75 -31.71
CA THR A 50 3.32 41.70 -31.44
C THR A 50 3.56 42.08 -29.97
N SER A 51 4.33 41.29 -29.23
CA SER A 51 5.02 41.77 -28.04
C SER A 51 6.52 41.53 -28.16
N PHE A 52 7.21 42.66 -28.28
CA PHE A 52 8.63 42.94 -28.31
C PHE A 52 9.53 42.03 -27.46
N MET A 53 10.69 41.73 -28.05
CA MET A 53 11.91 41.11 -27.53
C MET A 53 12.15 41.28 -26.02
N SER A 54 11.87 40.25 -25.23
CA SER A 54 12.55 40.02 -23.95
C SER A 54 13.71 39.05 -24.18
N ASN A 55 14.93 39.57 -24.28
CA ASN A 55 16.18 38.81 -24.50
C ASN A 55 16.68 38.06 -23.25
N THR A 56 15.84 37.83 -22.23
CA THR A 56 16.27 37.00 -21.10
C THR A 56 16.18 35.52 -21.50
N PRO A 57 17.31 34.79 -21.57
CA PRO A 57 17.27 33.36 -21.88
C PRO A 57 16.36 32.66 -20.87
N PRO A 58 15.54 31.70 -21.31
CA PRO A 58 14.64 30.98 -20.42
C PRO A 58 15.49 30.31 -19.33
N GLU A 59 15.35 30.79 -18.10
CA GLU A 59 16.05 30.25 -16.94
C GLU A 59 15.53 28.83 -16.71
N SER A 60 16.30 27.84 -17.18
CA SER A 60 15.96 26.43 -17.01
C SER A 60 16.04 26.12 -15.52
N ARG A 61 14.88 25.90 -14.90
CA ARG A 61 14.79 25.50 -13.48
C ARG A 61 15.29 24.07 -13.36
N THR A 62 16.59 23.92 -13.18
CA THR A 62 17.18 22.62 -12.83
C THR A 62 16.79 22.31 -11.39
N PHE A 63 16.10 21.18 -11.21
CA PHE A 63 15.71 20.71 -9.89
C PHE A 63 16.96 20.27 -9.13
N SER A 64 17.02 20.56 -7.83
CA SER A 64 18.11 20.06 -6.99
C SER A 64 18.03 18.53 -6.91
N VAL A 65 19.15 17.84 -7.19
CA VAL A 65 19.31 16.38 -7.02
C VAL A 65 18.82 15.92 -5.64
N ARG A 66 18.99 16.76 -4.61
CA ARG A 66 18.49 16.50 -3.26
C ARG A 66 17.00 16.20 -3.23
N GLY A 67 16.19 16.95 -3.98
CA GLY A 67 14.74 16.75 -4.04
C GLY A 67 14.36 15.42 -4.69
N ILE A 68 15.07 15.03 -5.75
CA ILE A 68 14.86 13.77 -6.46
C ILE A 68 15.12 12.58 -5.55
N VAL A 69 16.20 12.63 -4.75
CA VAL A 69 16.53 11.59 -3.78
C VAL A 69 15.42 11.46 -2.73
N PHE A 70 14.89 12.57 -2.20
CA PHE A 70 13.79 12.53 -1.24
C PHE A 70 12.52 11.92 -1.84
N ILE A 71 12.17 12.27 -3.08
CA ILE A 71 10.99 11.70 -3.76
C ILE A 71 11.15 10.19 -3.92
N HIS A 72 12.32 9.70 -4.35
CA HIS A 72 12.57 8.26 -4.46
C HIS A 72 12.47 7.56 -3.11
N LEU A 73 13.05 8.14 -2.05
CA LEU A 73 12.92 7.61 -0.69
C LEU A 73 11.45 7.54 -0.27
N TYR A 74 10.65 8.58 -0.52
CA TYR A 74 9.22 8.56 -0.20
C TYR A 74 8.46 7.48 -0.96
N CYS A 75 8.76 7.27 -2.24
CA CYS A 75 8.16 6.19 -3.02
C CYS A 75 8.49 4.81 -2.43
N ILE A 76 9.76 4.56 -2.11
CA ILE A 76 10.19 3.28 -1.52
C ILE A 76 9.48 3.03 -0.19
N VAL A 77 9.47 4.03 0.69
CA VAL A 77 8.83 3.90 2.01
C VAL A 77 7.32 3.73 1.88
N SER A 78 6.69 4.41 0.93
CA SER A 78 5.27 4.25 0.62
C SER A 78 4.96 2.81 0.22
N VAL A 79 5.79 2.18 -0.62
CA VAL A 79 5.65 0.77 -0.99
C VAL A 79 5.81 -0.14 0.24
N VAL A 80 6.81 0.10 1.09
CA VAL A 80 7.00 -0.66 2.34
C VAL A 80 5.77 -0.54 3.26
N ALA A 81 5.22 0.67 3.40
CA ALA A 81 4.02 0.91 4.20
C ALA A 81 2.79 0.18 3.63
N VAL A 82 2.60 0.18 2.31
CA VAL A 82 1.54 -0.61 1.64
C VAL A 82 1.72 -2.10 1.93
N MET A 83 2.95 -2.62 1.84
CA MET A 83 3.22 -4.01 2.14
C MET A 83 2.89 -4.35 3.60
N ASN A 84 3.31 -3.53 4.56
CA ASN A 84 2.95 -3.70 5.98
C ASN A 84 1.43 -3.71 6.19
N PHE A 85 0.72 -2.78 5.54
CA PHE A 85 -0.74 -2.70 5.59
C PHE A 85 -1.40 -3.96 5.02
N CYS A 86 -0.96 -4.43 3.86
CA CYS A 86 -1.45 -5.67 3.25
C CYS A 86 -1.21 -6.89 4.14
N LEU A 87 -0.03 -6.99 4.78
CA LEU A 87 0.27 -8.07 5.74
C LEU A 87 -0.65 -8.00 6.97
N ALA A 88 -0.89 -6.80 7.51
CA ALA A 88 -1.80 -6.60 8.63
C ALA A 88 -3.25 -6.92 8.28
N LEU A 89 -3.72 -6.53 7.08
CA LEU A 89 -5.06 -6.88 6.58
C LEU A 89 -5.20 -8.39 6.36
N ASN A 90 -4.19 -9.05 5.79
CA ASN A 90 -4.21 -10.49 5.60
C ASN A 90 -4.32 -11.22 6.96
N HIS A 91 -3.64 -10.71 7.99
CA HIS A 91 -3.76 -11.23 9.34
C HIS A 91 -5.16 -11.01 9.95
N PHE A 92 -5.76 -9.82 9.75
CA PHE A 92 -7.13 -9.53 10.16
C PHE A 92 -8.15 -10.46 9.47
N MET A 93 -7.96 -10.75 8.17
CA MET A 93 -8.82 -11.66 7.43
C MET A 93 -8.76 -13.10 7.95
N ALA A 94 -7.60 -13.51 8.50
CA ALA A 94 -7.45 -14.83 9.13
C ALA A 94 -8.08 -14.88 10.53
N LEU A 95 -7.96 -13.81 11.31
CA LEU A 95 -8.43 -13.71 12.70
C LEU A 95 -9.04 -12.32 12.92
N PRO A 96 -10.36 -12.13 12.67
CA PRO A 96 -10.99 -10.83 12.76
C PRO A 96 -11.12 -10.38 14.22
N ALA A 97 -10.09 -9.70 14.72
CA ALA A 97 -10.05 -9.09 16.05
C ALA A 97 -9.89 -7.57 15.94
N VAL A 98 -10.52 -6.82 16.85
CA VAL A 98 -10.44 -5.34 16.87
C VAL A 98 -8.99 -4.86 16.95
N ASP A 99 -8.15 -5.54 17.73
CA ASP A 99 -6.72 -5.21 17.87
C ASP A 99 -5.96 -5.35 16.55
N THR A 100 -6.28 -6.39 15.76
CA THR A 100 -5.67 -6.59 14.43
C THR A 100 -6.12 -5.54 13.41
N LEU A 101 -7.36 -5.06 13.52
CA LEU A 101 -7.86 -3.96 12.71
C LEU A 101 -7.20 -2.63 13.10
N ALA A 102 -7.05 -2.35 14.40
CA ALA A 102 -6.35 -1.17 14.89
C ALA A 102 -4.89 -1.17 14.42
N ARG A 103 -4.23 -2.33 14.42
CA ARG A 103 -2.88 -2.51 13.85
C ARG A 103 -2.86 -2.20 12.36
N ALA A 104 -3.79 -2.73 11.57
CA ALA A 104 -3.88 -2.41 10.14
C ALA A 104 -4.11 -0.90 9.91
N GLY A 105 -4.97 -0.26 10.71
CA GLY A 105 -5.17 1.19 10.69
C GLY A 105 -3.88 1.97 10.99
N ASN A 106 -3.09 1.51 11.96
CA ASN A 106 -1.82 2.14 12.32
C ASN A 106 -0.78 2.04 11.19
N GLU A 107 -0.75 0.93 10.44
CA GLU A 107 0.12 0.80 9.25
C GLU A 107 -0.38 1.63 8.05
N PHE A 108 -1.68 1.93 7.99
CA PHE A 108 -2.26 2.79 6.94
C PHE A 108 -1.91 4.27 7.10
N LEU A 109 -1.71 4.75 8.34
CA LEU A 109 -1.39 6.17 8.62
C LEU A 109 -0.08 6.65 7.95
N PRO A 110 1.06 5.94 8.07
CA PRO A 110 2.28 6.23 7.32
C PRO A 110 2.05 6.37 5.81
N PHE A 111 1.28 5.45 5.22
CA PHE A 111 0.96 5.46 3.80
C PHE A 111 0.21 6.74 3.41
N LEU A 112 -0.84 7.09 4.16
CA LEU A 112 -1.64 8.28 3.89
C LEU A 112 -0.81 9.56 4.04
N TRP A 113 -0.01 9.64 5.11
CA TRP A 113 0.89 10.78 5.36
C TRP A 113 1.88 10.98 4.21
N LEU A 114 2.56 9.93 3.77
CA LEU A 114 3.53 9.98 2.67
C LEU A 114 2.89 10.45 1.36
N HIS A 115 1.66 10.03 1.06
CA HIS A 115 0.93 10.50 -0.12
C HIS A 115 0.59 11.98 -0.04
N ILE A 116 0.16 12.48 1.14
CA ILE A 116 -0.09 13.90 1.35
C ILE A 116 1.21 14.70 1.18
N VAL A 117 2.32 14.22 1.74
CA VAL A 117 3.66 14.85 1.59
C VAL A 117 4.07 14.92 0.11
N LEU A 118 3.87 13.84 -0.65
CA LEU A 118 4.14 13.79 -2.09
C LEU A 118 3.25 14.78 -2.86
N LEU A 119 1.95 14.86 -2.54
CA LEU A 119 1.01 15.80 -3.15
C LEU A 119 1.38 17.26 -2.85
N ILE A 120 1.79 17.56 -1.62
CA ILE A 120 2.26 18.90 -1.26
C ILE A 120 3.54 19.23 -2.02
N HIS A 121 4.47 18.28 -2.12
CA HIS A 121 5.70 18.47 -2.89
C HIS A 121 5.44 18.65 -4.40
N SER A 122 4.40 18.05 -4.96
CA SER A 122 4.00 18.28 -6.35
C SER A 122 3.30 19.63 -6.53
N ALA A 123 2.53 20.09 -5.55
CA ALA A 123 1.80 21.36 -5.62
C ALA A 123 2.71 22.58 -5.37
N VAL A 124 3.74 22.45 -4.53
CA VAL A 124 4.62 23.57 -4.15
C VAL A 124 5.83 23.61 -5.09
N VAL A 125 5.64 24.21 -6.26
CA VAL A 125 6.72 24.41 -7.27
C VAL A 125 7.81 25.35 -6.77
N LYS A 126 7.44 26.34 -5.95
CA LYS A 126 8.37 27.27 -5.32
C LYS A 126 8.00 27.44 -3.85
N THR A 127 8.91 27.06 -2.99
CA THR A 127 8.78 27.31 -1.56
C THR A 127 9.02 28.80 -1.29
N PRO A 128 8.06 29.53 -0.69
CA PRO A 128 8.31 30.91 -0.31
C PRO A 128 9.45 30.94 0.72
N LYS A 129 10.39 31.90 0.56
CA LYS A 129 11.52 32.06 1.47
C LYS A 129 11.12 32.65 2.83
N ALA A 130 9.90 33.16 2.95
CA ALA A 130 9.36 33.65 4.20
C ALA A 130 9.05 32.49 5.16
N GLN A 131 9.52 32.62 6.40
CA GLN A 131 9.00 31.81 7.52
C GLN A 131 7.50 32.12 7.66
N PRO A 132 6.60 31.13 7.88
CA PRO A 132 6.83 29.82 8.50
C PRO A 132 6.92 28.62 7.55
N PHE A 133 6.68 28.81 6.25
CA PHE A 133 6.52 27.71 5.29
C PHE A 133 7.79 26.85 5.14
N HIS A 134 8.96 27.47 5.18
CA HIS A 134 10.23 26.74 5.10
C HIS A 134 10.43 25.83 6.33
N ALA A 135 10.10 26.32 7.53
CA ALA A 135 10.19 25.52 8.76
C ALA A 135 9.22 24.33 8.73
N VAL A 136 7.97 24.55 8.29
CA VAL A 136 6.97 23.47 8.15
C VAL A 136 7.45 22.37 7.21
N LEU A 137 8.04 22.72 6.06
CA LEU A 137 8.56 21.72 5.13
C LEU A 137 9.79 20.99 5.66
N MET A 138 10.65 21.65 6.44
CA MET A 138 11.76 20.95 7.11
C MET A 138 11.24 20.01 8.19
N ALA A 139 10.26 20.44 9.00
CA ALA A 139 9.63 19.59 10.00
C ALA A 139 8.94 18.37 9.37
N MET A 140 8.20 18.57 8.28
CA MET A 140 7.57 17.50 7.52
C MET A 140 8.58 16.45 7.05
N ARG A 141 9.75 16.88 6.54
CA ARG A 141 10.84 15.97 6.16
C ARG A 141 11.35 15.17 7.36
N CYS A 142 11.57 15.81 8.50
CA CYS A 142 12.00 15.12 9.72
C CYS A 142 10.98 14.07 10.16
N VAL A 143 9.69 14.41 10.19
CA VAL A 143 8.60 13.48 10.52
C VAL A 143 8.60 12.30 9.54
N THR A 144 8.77 12.55 8.24
CA THR A 144 8.83 11.48 7.25
C THR A 144 10.02 10.54 7.45
N VAL A 145 11.19 11.05 7.84
CA VAL A 145 12.35 10.20 8.15
C VAL A 145 12.07 9.31 9.37
N VAL A 146 11.41 9.83 10.39
CA VAL A 146 11.01 9.03 11.57
C VAL A 146 10.02 7.94 11.16
N ILE A 147 8.98 8.30 10.38
CA ILE A 147 8.00 7.35 9.86
C ILE A 147 8.68 6.26 9.01
N MET A 148 9.66 6.63 8.19
CA MET A 148 10.44 5.69 7.39
C MET A 148 11.16 4.66 8.26
N ILE A 149 11.86 5.11 9.30
CA ILE A 149 12.58 4.22 10.21
C ILE A 149 11.59 3.26 10.89
N MET A 150 10.45 3.77 11.36
CA MET A 150 9.41 2.95 11.98
C MET A 150 8.83 1.92 11.01
N ALA A 151 8.47 2.33 9.79
CA ALA A 151 7.90 1.43 8.78
C ALA A 151 8.88 0.30 8.39
N VAL A 152 10.16 0.63 8.22
CA VAL A 152 11.21 -0.35 7.93
C VAL A 152 11.43 -1.29 9.13
N ALA A 153 11.45 -0.77 10.35
CA ALA A 153 11.58 -1.58 11.55
C ALA A 153 10.40 -2.56 11.70
N THR A 154 9.15 -2.10 11.49
CA THR A 154 7.96 -2.96 11.48
C THR A 154 8.06 -4.04 10.41
N PHE A 155 8.49 -3.67 9.21
CA PHE A 155 8.65 -4.62 8.11
C PHE A 155 9.67 -5.71 8.45
N ILE A 156 10.85 -5.32 8.94
CA ILE A 156 11.90 -6.27 9.36
C ILE A 156 11.40 -7.15 10.51
N ALA A 157 10.73 -6.57 11.51
CA ALA A 157 10.17 -7.33 12.62
C ALA A 157 9.14 -8.36 12.14
N GLY A 158 8.30 -8.01 11.17
CA GLY A 158 7.34 -8.90 10.53
C GLY A 158 7.99 -10.01 9.71
N LEU A 159 9.14 -9.76 9.07
CA LEU A 159 9.92 -10.79 8.39
C LEU A 159 10.62 -11.74 9.36
N MET A 160 11.11 -11.23 10.50
CA MET A 160 11.84 -12.03 11.49
C MET A 160 10.93 -12.90 12.36
N HIS A 161 9.67 -12.48 12.59
CA HIS A 161 8.70 -13.19 13.40
C HIS A 161 7.49 -13.56 12.55
N PRO A 162 7.59 -14.61 11.71
CA PRO A 162 6.43 -15.08 10.98
C PRO A 162 5.32 -15.46 11.97
N PRO A 163 4.05 -15.22 11.63
CA PRO A 163 2.95 -15.64 12.48
C PRO A 163 3.09 -17.13 12.78
N PRO A 164 2.83 -17.57 14.03
CA PRO A 164 2.84 -18.99 14.34
C PRO A 164 1.88 -19.70 13.39
N PRO A 165 2.20 -20.93 12.96
CA PRO A 165 1.27 -21.71 12.17
C PRO A 165 -0.07 -21.74 12.91
N PRO A 166 -1.21 -21.69 12.20
CA PRO A 166 -2.51 -21.78 12.85
C PRO A 166 -2.45 -23.00 13.74
N GLU A 167 -2.61 -22.79 15.06
CA GLU A 167 -2.70 -23.90 16.00
C GLU A 167 -3.76 -24.82 15.41
N THR A 168 -3.41 -26.08 15.19
CA THR A 168 -4.38 -27.06 14.76
C THR A 168 -5.41 -27.08 15.85
N PHE A 169 -6.51 -26.33 15.65
CA PHE A 169 -7.57 -26.26 16.62
C PHE A 169 -7.88 -27.71 16.98
N PRO A 170 -7.83 -28.09 18.27
CA PRO A 170 -8.24 -29.43 18.65
C PRO A 170 -9.59 -29.63 17.96
N PRO A 171 -9.77 -30.75 17.22
CA PRO A 171 -10.95 -30.95 16.39
C PRO A 171 -12.14 -30.58 17.27
N PRO A 172 -13.04 -29.67 16.82
CA PRO A 172 -14.08 -29.11 17.66
C PRO A 172 -14.70 -30.27 18.41
N PRO A 173 -14.80 -30.20 19.76
CA PRO A 173 -15.17 -31.35 20.58
C PRO A 173 -16.35 -31.96 19.90
N ARG A 174 -16.20 -33.21 19.40
CA ARG A 174 -17.22 -33.85 18.58
C ARG A 174 -18.49 -33.74 19.40
N LEU A 175 -19.35 -32.79 19.05
CA LEU A 175 -20.67 -32.69 19.62
C LEU A 175 -21.23 -34.03 19.21
N ARG A 176 -21.30 -34.96 20.18
CA ARG A 176 -21.93 -36.25 19.97
C ARG A 176 -23.33 -35.88 19.58
N ALA A 177 -23.54 -35.85 18.27
CA ALA A 177 -24.82 -35.77 17.64
C ALA A 177 -25.80 -36.61 18.47
N PRO A 178 -26.78 -36.01 19.16
CA PRO A 178 -27.72 -36.77 19.98
C PRO A 178 -28.49 -37.81 19.15
N TRP A 179 -28.53 -37.64 17.82
CA TRP A 179 -29.12 -38.60 16.88
C TRP A 179 -28.35 -39.92 16.73
N ASN A 180 -27.04 -39.99 17.06
CA ASN A 180 -26.30 -41.27 17.07
C ASN A 180 -26.63 -42.17 18.28
N ARG A 181 -27.52 -41.73 19.18
CA ARG A 181 -28.05 -42.59 20.25
C ARG A 181 -29.03 -43.64 19.71
N TRP A 182 -29.63 -43.44 18.54
CA TRP A 182 -30.72 -44.29 18.05
C TRP A 182 -30.27 -45.44 17.13
N SER A 183 -29.01 -45.48 16.67
CA SER A 183 -28.55 -46.47 15.69
C SER A 183 -27.84 -47.70 16.27
N THR A 184 -27.70 -47.80 17.59
CA THR A 184 -26.97 -48.92 18.24
C THR A 184 -27.85 -49.88 19.04
N ASN A 185 -29.18 -49.82 18.89
CA ASN A 185 -30.10 -50.73 19.56
C ASN A 185 -30.96 -51.54 18.57
N SER A 186 -30.38 -51.97 17.44
CA SER A 186 -31.01 -52.89 16.49
C SER A 186 -31.17 -54.32 17.01
N ASP A 187 -30.60 -54.63 18.18
CA ASP A 187 -30.68 -55.97 18.79
C ASP A 187 -31.80 -56.09 19.84
N SER A 188 -32.60 -55.04 20.03
CA SER A 188 -33.87 -55.19 20.76
C SER A 188 -34.96 -55.58 19.75
N PRO A 189 -35.56 -56.78 19.84
CA PRO A 189 -36.75 -57.11 19.06
C PRO A 189 -37.85 -56.11 19.45
N GLY A 190 -38.04 -55.11 18.60
CA GLY A 190 -39.11 -54.13 18.76
C GLY A 190 -40.46 -54.82 18.57
N PRO A 191 -41.52 -54.35 19.26
CA PRO A 191 -42.87 -54.87 19.09
C PRO A 191 -43.29 -54.73 17.62
N ASP A 192 -43.90 -55.78 17.09
CA ASP A 192 -44.34 -55.86 15.71
C ASP A 192 -45.23 -54.66 15.36
N PHE A 193 -44.93 -54.03 14.23
CA PHE A 193 -45.65 -52.88 13.67
C PHE A 193 -47.15 -53.12 13.46
N HIS A 194 -47.60 -54.37 13.61
CA HIS A 194 -48.98 -54.78 13.51
C HIS A 194 -49.85 -54.34 14.70
N ASP A 195 -49.25 -54.12 15.88
CA ASP A 195 -49.96 -53.71 17.11
C ASP A 195 -50.22 -52.19 17.18
N LEU A 196 -49.59 -51.39 16.32
CA LEU A 196 -49.78 -49.94 16.26
C LEU A 196 -50.89 -49.49 15.29
N LEU A 197 -51.45 -50.40 14.49
CA LEU A 197 -52.43 -50.04 13.44
C LEU A 197 -53.88 -50.43 13.77
N TYR A 198 -54.14 -51.15 14.87
CA TYR A 198 -55.50 -51.54 15.27
C TYR A 198 -55.70 -51.49 16.79
N PRO A 199 -56.06 -50.33 17.38
CA PRO A 199 -56.46 -50.27 18.77
C PRO A 199 -57.96 -50.58 18.89
N TRP A 200 -58.32 -51.86 19.00
CA TRP A 200 -59.66 -52.29 19.39
C TRP A 200 -59.58 -53.50 20.32
#